data_AF-A0A2D9PRA7-F1
#
_entry.id   AF-A0A2D9PRA7-F1
#
_cell.length_a   1.000
_cell.length_b   1.000
_cell.length_c   1.000
_cell.angle_alpha   90.00
_cell.angle_beta   90.00
_cell.angle_gamma   90.00
#
_symmetry.space_group_name_H-M   'P 1'
#
loop_
_entity.id
_entity.type
_entity.pdbx_description
1 polymer ?
#
loop_
_entity_poly.entity_id
_entity_poly.type
_entity_poly.pdbx_seq_one_letter_code
_entity_poly.pdbx_strand_id
1 'polypeptide(L)'
;MLKRPTRRFHPAPTPHDIKPTSGVLADIIKGFTTKPVRPQKQESFNVQAHQVYLRLLERNYKECGVPFKAPEVTELQPPKKSDKPDEPELDFADKVYVKINILKSGKVRIKLVPHFLEMWNNYYSKGKKPPIKTVIAAYKAIGFSNAFLEKITISQKKRAEFAKKIEKILEKIFDKSTTTKRKTVKPKVEEKTEDIEDKGEMPEEDVEEDDDGPEEDEGIIAEDDEDDADEENADDVCVDDFDE
;
A
#
# COMPACT_ATOMS: atom_id res chain seq x y z
N MET A 1 6.32 -69.28 -23.12
CA MET A 1 6.67 -68.20 -22.16
C MET A 1 7.35 -67.09 -22.94
N LEU A 2 6.89 -65.83 -22.86
CA LEU A 2 7.56 -64.72 -23.57
C LEU A 2 8.90 -64.37 -22.89
N LYS A 3 9.96 -64.19 -23.68
CA LYS A 3 11.22 -63.61 -23.20
C LYS A 3 10.98 -62.17 -22.72
N ARG A 4 11.54 -61.81 -21.57
CA ARG A 4 11.49 -60.43 -21.08
C ARG A 4 12.26 -59.50 -22.04
N PRO A 5 11.78 -58.26 -22.29
CA PRO A 5 12.52 -57.28 -23.06
C PRO A 5 13.91 -57.01 -22.46
N THR A 6 14.88 -56.70 -23.30
CA THR A 6 16.20 -56.26 -22.85
C THR A 6 16.08 -54.95 -22.06
N ARG A 7 16.82 -54.86 -20.95
CA ARG A 7 16.88 -53.64 -20.12
C ARG A 7 17.43 -52.50 -20.99
N ARG A 8 16.73 -51.35 -20.99
CA ARG A 8 17.17 -50.17 -21.74
C ARG A 8 18.57 -49.76 -21.30
N PHE A 9 19.44 -49.50 -22.26
CA PHE A 9 20.78 -48.96 -22.00
C PHE A 9 20.63 -47.51 -21.51
N HIS A 10 21.17 -47.24 -20.32
CA HIS A 10 21.38 -45.89 -19.85
C HIS A 10 22.85 -45.56 -20.10
N PRO A 11 23.20 -44.61 -20.97
CA PRO A 11 24.58 -44.17 -21.11
C PRO A 11 25.07 -43.61 -19.77
N ALA A 12 26.36 -43.79 -19.47
CA ALA A 12 26.97 -43.10 -18.35
C ALA A 12 26.85 -41.58 -18.54
N PRO A 13 26.66 -40.79 -17.47
CA PRO A 13 26.63 -39.34 -17.59
C PRO A 13 27.97 -38.86 -18.15
N THR A 14 27.95 -38.23 -19.33
CA THR A 14 29.13 -37.57 -19.89
C THR A 14 29.52 -36.42 -18.96
N PRO A 15 30.75 -36.36 -18.44
CA PRO A 15 31.21 -35.19 -17.71
C PRO A 15 31.19 -33.99 -18.66
N HIS A 16 30.37 -32.99 -18.35
CA HIS A 16 30.38 -31.71 -19.07
C HIS A 16 31.54 -30.86 -18.55
N ASP A 17 32.75 -31.20 -18.97
CA ASP A 17 33.99 -30.49 -18.58
C ASP A 17 34.06 -29.06 -19.16
N ILE A 18 33.22 -28.76 -20.17
CA ILE A 18 33.13 -27.46 -20.83
C ILE A 18 32.09 -26.59 -20.11
N LYS A 19 32.55 -25.66 -19.28
CA LYS A 19 31.70 -24.59 -18.74
C LYS A 19 31.30 -23.62 -19.86
N PRO A 20 30.04 -23.14 -19.91
CA PRO A 20 29.65 -22.16 -20.92
C PRO A 20 30.42 -20.85 -20.71
N THR A 21 31.04 -20.34 -21.77
CA THR A 21 31.84 -19.10 -21.76
C THR A 21 31.00 -17.85 -21.97
N SER A 22 29.86 -17.95 -22.66
CA SER A 22 28.95 -16.84 -22.99
C SER A 22 27.47 -17.22 -22.83
N GLY A 23 26.61 -16.20 -22.77
CA GLY A 23 25.15 -16.33 -22.65
C GLY A 23 24.66 -16.48 -21.20
N VAL A 24 23.32 -16.46 -21.03
CA VAL A 24 22.64 -16.37 -19.71
C VAL A 24 23.16 -17.36 -18.67
N LEU A 25 23.44 -18.61 -19.05
CA LEU A 25 24.00 -19.61 -18.14
C LEU A 25 25.44 -19.28 -17.71
N ALA A 26 26.27 -18.77 -18.62
CA ALA A 26 27.61 -18.30 -18.27
C ALA A 26 27.55 -17.09 -17.34
N ASP A 27 26.61 -16.18 -17.55
CA ASP A 27 26.46 -14.96 -16.77
C ASP A 27 25.91 -15.24 -15.36
N ILE A 28 24.97 -16.20 -15.24
CA ILE A 28 24.53 -16.76 -13.96
C ILE A 28 25.72 -17.40 -13.21
N ILE A 29 26.48 -18.28 -13.88
CA ILE A 29 27.64 -18.96 -13.27
C ILE A 29 28.71 -17.94 -12.83
N LYS A 30 29.01 -16.93 -13.65
CA LYS A 30 29.94 -15.83 -13.31
C LYS A 30 29.40 -14.96 -12.18
N GLY A 31 28.09 -14.68 -12.13
CA GLY A 31 27.45 -13.92 -11.06
C GLY A 31 27.66 -14.54 -9.67
N PHE A 32 27.66 -15.87 -9.59
CA PHE A 32 28.00 -16.61 -8.36
C PHE A 32 29.51 -16.63 -8.04
N THR A 33 30.39 -16.19 -8.94
CA THR A 33 31.85 -16.04 -8.67
C THR A 33 32.23 -14.68 -8.09
N THR A 34 31.26 -13.89 -7.63
CA THR A 34 31.52 -12.74 -6.77
C THR A 34 32.30 -13.21 -5.53
N LYS A 35 33.56 -12.74 -5.39
CA LYS A 35 34.34 -12.95 -4.17
C LYS A 35 33.48 -12.48 -2.98
N PRO A 36 33.39 -13.23 -1.87
CA PRO A 36 32.57 -12.82 -0.75
C PRO A 36 33.06 -11.44 -0.26
N VAL A 37 32.24 -10.42 -0.51
CA VAL A 37 32.52 -9.06 -0.05
C VAL A 37 32.45 -9.11 1.46
N ARG A 38 33.61 -9.08 2.11
CA ARG A 38 33.65 -8.96 3.57
C ARG A 38 32.93 -7.66 3.91
N PRO A 39 31.98 -7.66 4.87
CA PRO A 39 31.40 -6.40 5.33
C PRO A 39 32.53 -5.48 5.77
N GLN A 40 32.43 -4.20 5.41
CA GLN A 40 33.39 -3.21 5.87
C GLN A 40 33.41 -3.23 7.40
N LYS A 41 34.61 -3.14 7.98
CA LYS A 41 34.75 -3.13 9.44
C LYS A 41 34.14 -1.83 9.97
N GLN A 42 33.05 -1.96 10.71
CA GLN A 42 32.46 -0.82 11.42
C GLN A 42 33.47 -0.29 12.44
N GLU A 43 33.70 1.02 12.43
CA GLU A 43 34.61 1.70 13.35
C GLU A 43 33.95 1.88 14.73
N SER A 44 32.67 2.23 14.72
CA SER A 44 31.80 2.33 15.91
C SER A 44 30.53 1.49 15.78
N PHE A 45 29.99 1.04 16.91
CA PHE A 45 28.74 0.27 16.98
C PHE A 45 28.03 0.44 18.33
N ASN A 46 26.74 0.10 18.38
CA ASN A 46 25.90 0.30 19.56
C ASN A 46 25.63 -1.03 20.29
N VAL A 47 25.75 -1.03 21.62
CA VAL A 47 25.51 -2.20 22.48
C VAL A 47 24.70 -1.80 23.70
N GLN A 48 23.86 -2.71 24.21
CA GLN A 48 23.19 -2.53 25.51
C GLN A 48 24.19 -2.68 26.65
N ALA A 49 24.17 -1.76 27.62
CA ALA A 49 25.12 -1.67 28.73
C ALA A 49 26.59 -1.63 28.25
N HIS A 50 26.94 -0.66 27.38
CA HIS A 50 28.26 -0.53 26.77
C HIS A 50 29.42 -0.57 27.79
N GLN A 51 29.24 -0.01 28.99
CA GLN A 51 30.24 -0.05 30.07
C GLN A 51 30.50 -1.46 30.64
N VAL A 52 29.52 -2.35 30.58
CA VAL A 52 29.68 -3.76 30.97
C VAL A 52 30.37 -4.50 29.84
N TYR A 53 29.97 -4.25 28.59
CA TYR A 53 30.63 -4.80 27.41
C TYR A 53 32.13 -4.46 27.36
N LEU A 54 32.51 -3.18 27.55
CA LEU A 54 33.92 -2.76 27.56
C LEU A 54 34.72 -3.45 28.68
N ARG A 55 34.18 -3.54 29.90
CA ARG A 55 34.83 -4.25 31.02
C ARG A 55 35.04 -5.75 30.76
N LEU A 56 34.06 -6.41 30.15
CA LEU A 56 34.17 -7.82 29.77
C LEU A 56 35.15 -8.02 28.61
N LEU A 57 35.19 -7.09 27.65
CA LEU A 57 36.13 -7.10 26.55
C LEU A 57 37.57 -6.93 27.05
N GLU A 58 37.84 -5.94 27.91
CA GLU A 58 39.14 -5.78 28.58
C GLU A 58 39.61 -7.05 29.28
N ARG A 59 38.70 -7.72 30.00
CA ARG A 59 38.99 -8.97 30.70
C ARG A 59 39.38 -10.07 29.72
N ASN A 60 38.62 -10.24 28.63
CA ASN A 60 38.91 -11.23 27.59
C ASN A 60 40.29 -10.98 26.94
N TYR A 61 40.63 -9.72 26.62
CA TYR A 61 41.96 -9.38 26.10
C TYR A 61 43.10 -9.73 27.07
N LYS A 62 42.90 -9.48 28.38
CA LYS A 62 43.84 -9.88 29.44
C LYS A 62 43.99 -11.41 29.54
N GLU A 63 42.88 -12.15 29.44
CA GLU A 63 42.88 -13.62 29.45
C GLU A 63 43.52 -14.23 28.19
N CYS A 64 43.39 -13.58 27.02
CA CYS A 64 44.07 -13.97 25.79
C CYS A 64 45.54 -13.53 25.68
N GLY A 65 46.04 -12.70 26.61
CA GLY A 65 47.40 -12.14 26.54
C GLY A 65 47.64 -11.14 25.40
N VAL A 66 46.58 -10.52 24.87
CA VAL A 66 46.63 -9.60 23.73
C VAL A 66 46.48 -8.15 24.22
N PRO A 67 47.25 -7.17 23.69
CA PRO A 67 47.07 -5.75 24.05
C PRO A 67 45.64 -5.29 23.74
N PHE A 68 44.98 -4.70 24.75
CA PHE A 68 43.61 -4.23 24.63
C PHE A 68 43.51 -3.07 23.61
N LYS A 69 42.63 -3.24 22.63
CA LYS A 69 42.23 -2.19 21.69
C LYS A 69 40.77 -1.82 21.95
N ALA A 70 40.55 -0.70 22.62
CA ALA A 70 39.22 -0.17 22.90
C ALA A 70 38.44 0.08 21.59
N PRO A 71 37.27 -0.56 21.39
CA PRO A 71 36.35 -0.20 20.32
C PRO A 71 35.52 1.03 20.71
N GLU A 72 35.09 1.81 19.72
CA GLU A 72 34.16 2.92 19.93
C GLU A 72 32.73 2.38 20.06
N VAL A 73 32.27 2.22 21.31
CA VAL A 73 30.96 1.61 21.60
C VAL A 73 30.07 2.59 22.34
N THR A 74 28.90 2.87 21.77
CA THR A 74 27.89 3.75 22.38
C THR A 74 26.72 2.92 22.95
N GLU A 75 26.06 3.46 23.97
CA GLU A 75 24.84 2.84 24.53
C GLU A 75 23.71 2.81 23.49
N LEU A 76 23.16 1.62 23.24
CA LEU A 76 22.03 1.43 22.34
C LEU A 76 20.80 2.19 22.85
N GLN A 77 20.45 3.29 22.18
CA GLN A 77 19.25 4.04 22.48
C GLN A 77 17.99 3.20 22.21
N PRO A 78 16.96 3.25 23.08
CA PRO A 78 15.69 2.59 22.80
C PRO A 78 15.06 3.18 21.53
N PRO A 79 14.28 2.39 20.76
CA PRO A 79 13.60 2.90 19.58
C PRO A 79 12.65 4.03 20.00
N LYS A 80 12.85 5.22 19.42
CA LYS A 80 11.93 6.35 19.62
C LYS A 80 10.54 5.92 19.15
N LYS A 81 9.57 5.95 20.07
CA LYS A 81 8.16 5.78 19.70
C LYS A 81 7.80 6.95 18.79
N SER A 82 7.16 6.67 17.66
CA SER A 82 6.58 7.72 16.83
C SER A 82 5.37 8.31 17.53
N ASP A 83 5.29 9.64 17.61
CA ASP A 83 4.08 10.32 18.06
C ASP A 83 2.94 10.00 17.09
N LYS A 84 1.99 9.17 17.54
CA LYS A 84 0.77 8.90 16.79
C LYS A 84 -0.22 10.04 17.07
N PRO A 85 -0.92 10.57 16.05
CA PRO A 85 -2.01 11.49 16.31
C PRO A 85 -3.08 10.79 17.17
N ASP A 86 -3.69 11.54 18.08
CA ASP A 86 -4.84 11.08 18.85
C ASP A 86 -6.06 11.06 17.92
N GLU A 87 -6.31 9.90 17.30
CA GLU A 87 -7.41 9.66 16.36
C GLU A 87 -8.47 8.78 17.03
N PRO A 88 -9.77 9.06 16.82
CA PRO A 88 -10.84 8.29 17.44
C PRO A 88 -10.85 6.85 16.92
N GLU A 89 -11.04 5.89 17.83
CA GLU A 89 -11.14 4.46 17.49
C GLU A 89 -12.51 4.11 16.91
N LEU A 90 -12.54 3.20 15.93
CA LEU A 90 -13.74 2.75 15.23
C LEU A 90 -13.76 1.22 15.20
N ASP A 91 -14.53 0.59 16.10
CA ASP A 91 -14.63 -0.87 16.16
C ASP A 91 -15.23 -1.47 14.87
N PHE A 92 -16.41 -0.98 14.47
CA PHE A 92 -17.24 -1.56 13.41
C PHE A 92 -18.09 -0.48 12.72
N ALA A 93 -18.39 -0.68 11.42
CA ALA A 93 -19.15 0.27 10.61
C ALA A 93 -20.68 0.17 10.76
N ASP A 94 -21.19 -0.88 11.42
CA ASP A 94 -22.62 -1.14 11.67
C ASP A 94 -23.11 -0.58 13.02
N LYS A 95 -22.22 0.00 13.83
CA LYS A 95 -22.53 0.65 15.12
C LYS A 95 -22.93 2.13 14.94
N VAL A 96 -23.77 2.60 15.86
CA VAL A 96 -24.02 4.05 16.07
C VAL A 96 -22.97 4.59 17.04
N TYR A 97 -22.36 5.72 16.70
CA TYR A 97 -21.35 6.38 17.53
C TYR A 97 -21.95 7.55 18.30
N VAL A 98 -21.35 7.88 19.45
CA VAL A 98 -21.88 8.87 20.39
C VAL A 98 -20.80 9.87 20.75
N LYS A 99 -21.08 11.17 20.60
CA LYS A 99 -20.19 12.26 21.04
C LYS A 99 -20.73 12.88 22.32
N ILE A 100 -20.02 12.65 23.41
CA ILE A 100 -20.41 13.09 24.76
C ILE A 100 -19.66 14.38 25.10
N ASN A 101 -20.40 15.46 25.36
CA ASN A 101 -19.86 16.76 25.76
C ASN A 101 -20.34 17.09 27.19
N ILE A 102 -19.43 17.11 28.15
CA ILE A 102 -19.72 17.48 29.54
C ILE A 102 -19.62 19.01 29.67
N LEU A 103 -20.70 19.67 30.10
CA LEU A 103 -20.71 21.11 30.36
C LEU A 103 -20.10 21.42 31.74
N LYS A 104 -19.57 22.64 31.90
CA LYS A 104 -19.07 23.16 33.20
C LYS A 104 -20.14 23.15 34.30
N SER A 105 -21.43 23.12 33.94
CA SER A 105 -22.57 23.02 34.85
C SER A 105 -22.91 21.59 35.28
N GLY A 106 -22.08 20.59 34.94
CA GLY A 106 -22.31 19.16 35.25
C GLY A 106 -23.35 18.47 34.35
N LYS A 107 -24.12 19.22 33.56
CA LYS A 107 -25.05 18.65 32.56
C LYS A 107 -24.29 18.03 31.39
N VAL A 108 -24.63 16.79 31.04
CA VAL A 108 -24.03 16.06 29.90
C VAL A 108 -24.89 16.25 28.66
N ARG A 109 -24.30 16.74 27.56
CA ARG A 109 -24.92 16.78 26.23
C ARG A 109 -24.44 15.60 25.42
N ILE A 110 -25.36 14.78 24.93
CA ILE A 110 -25.10 13.58 24.14
C ILE A 110 -25.53 13.85 22.71
N LYS A 111 -24.63 13.68 21.73
CA LYS A 111 -24.95 13.72 20.30
C LYS A 111 -24.80 12.32 19.70
N LEU A 112 -25.86 11.83 19.07
CA LEU A 112 -25.82 10.59 18.27
C LEU A 112 -25.26 10.89 16.88
N VAL A 113 -24.39 10.00 16.37
CA VAL A 113 -23.76 10.10 15.05
C VAL A 113 -24.12 8.84 14.24
N PRO A 114 -25.22 8.86 13.47
CA PRO A 114 -25.73 7.69 12.73
C PRO A 114 -25.03 7.43 11.40
N HIS A 115 -24.10 8.30 10.96
CA HIS A 115 -23.55 8.31 9.60
C HIS A 115 -22.91 6.97 9.16
N PHE A 116 -22.31 6.23 10.10
CA PHE A 116 -21.75 4.90 9.81
C PHE A 116 -22.83 3.85 9.59
N LEU A 117 -23.85 3.81 10.44
CA LEU A 117 -25.02 2.93 10.28
C LEU A 117 -25.77 3.22 8.97
N GLU A 118 -25.95 4.48 8.60
CA GLU A 118 -26.54 4.88 7.32
C GLU A 118 -25.69 4.41 6.13
N MET A 119 -24.38 4.62 6.18
CA MET A 119 -23.42 4.14 5.16
C MET A 119 -23.44 2.61 5.06
N TRP A 120 -23.57 1.90 6.18
CA TRP A 120 -23.71 0.45 6.22
C TRP A 120 -25.01 -0.02 5.56
N ASN A 121 -26.14 0.52 5.99
CA ASN A 121 -27.48 0.17 5.49
C ASN A 121 -27.66 0.50 4.01
N ASN A 122 -27.04 1.58 3.52
CA ASN A 122 -27.18 2.01 2.14
C ASN A 122 -26.22 1.32 1.18
N TYR A 123 -25.00 0.96 1.61
CA TYR A 123 -23.95 0.46 0.73
C TYR A 123 -23.38 -0.89 1.16
N TYR A 124 -22.75 -0.98 2.33
CA TYR A 124 -21.98 -2.17 2.71
C TYR A 124 -22.84 -3.44 2.88
N SER A 125 -24.02 -3.32 3.50
CA SER A 125 -24.98 -4.42 3.63
C SER A 125 -25.46 -4.99 2.29
N LYS A 126 -25.40 -4.16 1.23
CA LYS A 126 -25.80 -4.50 -0.15
C LYS A 126 -24.60 -4.88 -1.03
N GLY A 127 -23.40 -5.03 -0.46
CA GLY A 127 -22.16 -5.32 -1.20
C GLY A 127 -21.69 -4.18 -2.13
N LYS A 128 -22.25 -2.97 -2.00
CA LYS A 128 -21.92 -1.81 -2.83
C LYS A 128 -20.83 -0.98 -2.17
N LYS A 129 -19.96 -0.37 -2.98
CA LYS A 129 -18.97 0.60 -2.47
C LYS A 129 -19.65 1.97 -2.25
N PRO A 130 -19.52 2.60 -1.07
CA PRO A 130 -20.06 3.95 -0.85
C PRO A 130 -19.29 5.02 -1.65
N PRO A 131 -19.97 6.12 -2.04
CA PRO A 131 -19.32 7.33 -2.56
C PRO A 131 -18.30 7.90 -1.57
N ILE A 132 -17.23 8.50 -2.09
CA ILE A 132 -16.14 9.01 -1.26
C ILE A 132 -16.58 10.22 -0.42
N LYS A 133 -17.54 11.01 -0.93
CA LYS A 133 -18.15 12.13 -0.19
C LYS A 133 -18.84 11.65 1.11
N THR A 134 -19.67 10.60 1.03
CA THR A 134 -20.33 10.01 2.22
C THR A 134 -19.35 9.37 3.19
N VAL A 135 -18.30 8.70 2.68
CA VAL A 135 -17.21 8.18 3.54
C VAL A 135 -16.54 9.32 4.32
N ILE A 136 -16.10 10.38 3.64
CA ILE A 136 -15.44 11.54 4.29
C ILE A 136 -16.38 12.22 5.29
N ALA A 137 -17.66 12.38 4.97
CA ALA A 137 -18.66 12.94 5.87
C ALA A 137 -18.79 12.12 7.17
N ALA A 138 -18.86 10.80 7.07
CA ALA A 138 -18.95 9.91 8.23
C ALA A 138 -17.71 10.02 9.15
N TYR A 139 -16.50 9.93 8.58
CA TYR A 139 -15.25 10.09 9.35
C TYR A 139 -15.12 11.51 9.96
N LYS A 140 -15.54 12.56 9.24
CA LYS A 140 -15.57 13.94 9.76
C LYS A 140 -16.56 14.10 10.92
N ALA A 141 -17.71 13.44 10.88
CA ALA A 141 -18.74 13.53 11.91
C ALA A 141 -18.32 12.91 13.26
N ILE A 142 -17.56 11.81 13.25
CA ILE A 142 -16.94 11.25 14.47
C ILE A 142 -15.88 12.24 15.01
N GLY A 143 -15.05 12.79 14.12
CA GLY A 143 -14.01 13.77 14.46
C GLY A 143 -12.59 13.32 14.14
N PHE A 144 -12.40 12.56 13.06
CA PHE A 144 -11.07 12.23 12.54
C PHE A 144 -10.31 13.49 12.07
N SER A 145 -8.99 13.43 12.08
CA SER A 145 -8.11 14.54 11.70
C SER A 145 -8.25 14.90 10.20
N ASN A 146 -8.09 16.18 9.85
CA ASN A 146 -8.12 16.61 8.44
C ASN A 146 -7.03 15.88 7.61
N ALA A 147 -5.84 15.68 8.19
CA ALA A 147 -4.76 14.92 7.57
C ALA A 147 -5.14 13.45 7.31
N PHE A 148 -6.03 12.85 8.10
CA PHE A 148 -6.60 11.53 7.83
C PHE A 148 -7.59 11.56 6.65
N LEU A 149 -8.47 12.56 6.60
CA LEU A 149 -9.42 12.75 5.49
C LEU A 149 -8.70 13.00 4.15
N GLU A 150 -7.59 13.74 4.17
CA GLU A 150 -6.71 13.94 3.01
C GLU A 150 -6.03 12.64 2.55
N LYS A 151 -5.55 11.79 3.47
CA LYS A 151 -5.02 10.45 3.12
C LYS A 151 -6.08 9.61 2.39
N ILE A 152 -7.34 9.68 2.81
CA ILE A 152 -8.46 9.00 2.13
C ILE A 152 -8.60 9.50 0.69
N THR A 153 -8.67 10.83 0.46
CA THR A 153 -8.83 11.37 -0.91
C THR A 153 -7.65 11.01 -1.81
N ILE A 154 -6.42 11.14 -1.31
CA ILE A 154 -5.19 10.78 -2.04
C ILE A 154 -5.18 9.28 -2.38
N SER A 155 -5.53 8.40 -1.43
CA SER A 155 -5.57 6.95 -1.67
C SER A 155 -6.58 6.57 -2.76
N GLN A 156 -7.71 7.26 -2.83
CA GLN A 156 -8.74 7.03 -3.84
C GLN A 156 -8.30 7.54 -5.22
N LYS A 157 -7.63 8.69 -5.32
CA LYS A 157 -7.06 9.18 -6.59
C LYS A 157 -6.07 8.16 -7.17
N LYS A 158 -5.11 7.71 -6.36
CA LYS A 158 -4.15 6.64 -6.72
C LYS A 158 -4.84 5.34 -7.17
N ARG A 159 -5.95 4.95 -6.52
CA ARG A 159 -6.73 3.77 -6.90
C ARG A 159 -7.46 3.94 -8.24
N ALA A 160 -7.92 5.14 -8.57
CA ALA A 160 -8.53 5.44 -9.87
C ALA A 160 -7.49 5.45 -11.00
N GLU A 161 -6.31 6.04 -10.79
CA GLU A 161 -5.18 5.97 -11.72
C GLU A 161 -4.72 4.52 -11.96
N PHE A 162 -4.71 3.70 -10.91
CA PHE A 162 -4.33 2.29 -11.01
C PHE A 162 -5.38 1.45 -11.76
N ALA A 163 -6.67 1.75 -11.61
CA ALA A 163 -7.74 1.12 -12.41
C ALA A 163 -7.53 1.38 -13.92
N LYS A 164 -7.29 2.64 -14.32
CA LYS A 164 -6.96 3.01 -15.71
C LYS A 164 -5.72 2.28 -16.25
N LYS A 165 -4.73 1.99 -15.40
CA LYS A 165 -3.54 1.20 -15.76
C LYS A 165 -3.87 -0.28 -15.94
N ILE A 166 -4.75 -0.86 -15.11
CA ILE A 166 -5.23 -2.23 -15.26
C ILE A 166 -6.05 -2.40 -16.54
N GLU A 167 -6.99 -1.48 -16.83
CA GLU A 167 -7.81 -1.49 -18.05
C GLU A 167 -6.93 -1.61 -19.31
N LYS A 168 -5.94 -0.71 -19.45
CA LYS A 168 -4.93 -0.73 -20.53
C LYS A 168 -4.07 -2.00 -20.59
N ILE A 169 -3.93 -2.75 -19.49
CA ILE A 169 -3.20 -4.03 -19.45
C ILE A 169 -4.13 -5.17 -19.87
N LEU A 170 -5.39 -5.15 -19.46
CA LEU A 170 -6.40 -6.15 -19.82
C LEU A 170 -6.68 -6.11 -21.33
N GLU A 171 -6.90 -4.92 -21.91
CA GLU A 171 -7.00 -4.71 -23.37
C GLU A 171 -5.81 -5.37 -24.10
N LYS A 172 -4.58 -5.02 -23.69
CA LYS A 172 -3.33 -5.57 -24.27
C LYS A 172 -3.17 -7.09 -24.11
N ILE A 173 -3.87 -7.74 -23.19
CA ILE A 173 -3.83 -9.19 -22.99
C ILE A 173 -4.95 -9.88 -23.79
N PHE A 174 -6.18 -9.39 -23.69
CA PHE A 174 -7.36 -10.06 -24.25
C PHE A 174 -7.59 -9.75 -25.73
N ASP A 175 -7.34 -8.51 -26.19
CA ASP A 175 -7.54 -8.13 -27.60
C ASP A 175 -6.49 -8.73 -28.53
N LYS A 176 -5.37 -9.25 -27.99
CA LYS A 176 -4.35 -9.99 -28.75
C LYS A 176 -4.76 -11.43 -29.11
N SER A 177 -6.02 -11.83 -28.89
CA SER A 177 -6.44 -13.24 -29.00
C SER A 177 -7.35 -13.61 -30.18
N THR A 178 -7.78 -12.67 -31.03
CA THR A 178 -8.65 -12.98 -32.20
C THR A 178 -7.93 -13.16 -33.53
N THR A 179 -6.66 -12.71 -33.66
CA THR A 179 -5.99 -12.63 -34.98
C THR A 179 -4.59 -13.27 -35.03
N THR A 180 -4.47 -14.56 -34.73
CA THR A 180 -3.55 -15.43 -35.50
C THR A 180 -3.90 -16.92 -35.40
N LYS A 181 -4.62 -17.42 -36.41
CA LYS A 181 -4.54 -18.85 -36.77
C LYS A 181 -3.08 -19.13 -37.15
N ARG A 182 -2.33 -19.83 -36.29
CA ARG A 182 -0.91 -20.17 -36.53
C ARG A 182 -0.78 -20.99 -37.83
N LYS A 183 -0.44 -20.34 -38.94
CA LYS A 183 0.09 -21.05 -40.12
C LYS A 183 1.47 -21.58 -39.74
N THR A 184 1.65 -22.89 -39.86
CA THR A 184 2.91 -23.57 -39.58
C THR A 184 3.95 -23.18 -40.63
N VAL A 185 4.86 -22.27 -40.30
CA VAL A 185 5.99 -21.89 -41.17
C VAL A 185 7.24 -22.57 -40.65
N LYS A 186 7.93 -23.30 -41.54
CA LYS A 186 9.20 -23.99 -41.25
C LYS A 186 10.34 -22.96 -41.19
N PRO A 187 11.30 -23.09 -40.27
CA PRO A 187 12.44 -22.18 -40.22
C PRO A 187 13.35 -22.41 -41.42
N LYS A 188 13.85 -21.32 -42.01
CA LYS A 188 15.02 -21.34 -42.89
C LYS A 188 16.00 -20.29 -42.37
N VAL A 189 17.14 -20.77 -41.90
CA VAL A 189 18.28 -19.93 -41.49
C VAL A 189 19.06 -19.58 -42.74
N GLU A 190 19.48 -18.32 -42.86
CA GLU A 190 20.80 -17.99 -43.41
C GLU A 190 21.19 -16.56 -42.98
N GLU A 191 22.50 -16.36 -42.91
CA GLU A 191 23.19 -15.34 -42.13
C GLU A 191 23.85 -14.33 -43.07
N LYS A 192 23.91 -13.05 -42.65
CA LYS A 192 24.94 -12.10 -43.11
C LYS A 192 25.04 -10.87 -42.22
N THR A 193 26.28 -10.56 -41.89
CA THR A 193 26.78 -9.47 -41.05
C THR A 193 26.93 -8.15 -41.83
N GLU A 194 27.35 -7.12 -41.08
CA GLU A 194 27.94 -5.81 -41.48
C GLU A 194 26.91 -4.66 -41.64
N ASP A 195 27.10 -3.47 -41.08
CA ASP A 195 28.19 -2.94 -40.22
C ASP A 195 27.75 -1.63 -39.49
N ILE A 196 28.64 -1.08 -38.64
CA ILE A 196 28.79 0.37 -38.30
C ILE A 196 27.81 1.05 -37.29
N GLU A 197 28.41 1.36 -36.13
CA GLU A 197 28.42 2.63 -35.34
C GLU A 197 27.18 3.33 -34.75
N ASP A 198 27.25 3.44 -33.41
CA ASP A 198 27.23 4.69 -32.61
C ASP A 198 25.91 5.44 -32.30
N LYS A 199 25.89 6.00 -31.08
CA LYS A 199 24.84 6.80 -30.41
C LYS A 199 23.50 6.08 -30.17
N GLY A 200 22.79 6.34 -29.07
CA GLY A 200 22.97 7.38 -28.06
C GLY A 200 21.63 8.10 -27.84
N GLU A 201 21.39 8.49 -26.58
CA GLU A 201 20.32 9.39 -26.13
C GLU A 201 18.87 8.87 -26.07
N MET A 202 18.24 9.21 -24.94
CA MET A 202 16.79 9.26 -24.75
C MET A 202 16.21 10.42 -25.57
N PRO A 203 14.96 10.32 -26.05
CA PRO A 203 14.10 11.49 -26.18
C PRO A 203 13.33 11.72 -24.88
N GLU A 204 13.49 12.92 -24.33
CA GLU A 204 12.57 13.52 -23.35
C GLU A 204 11.30 14.02 -24.04
N GLU A 205 10.31 14.39 -23.22
CA GLU A 205 9.23 15.37 -23.46
C GLU A 205 8.57 15.47 -24.85
N ASP A 206 7.27 15.17 -24.88
CA ASP A 206 6.31 15.96 -25.65
C ASP A 206 5.28 16.54 -24.66
N VAL A 207 5.16 17.87 -24.68
CA VAL A 207 4.16 18.65 -23.94
C VAL A 207 3.12 19.11 -24.95
N GLU A 208 1.85 18.77 -24.71
CA GLU A 208 0.71 19.28 -25.48
C GLU A 208 -0.30 19.88 -24.50
N GLU A 209 -0.30 21.21 -24.41
CA GLU A 209 -1.37 22.04 -23.83
C GLU A 209 -2.10 22.75 -24.97
N ASP A 210 -3.38 22.41 -25.17
CA ASP A 210 -4.51 23.27 -25.57
C ASP A 210 -5.74 22.35 -25.51
N ASP A 211 -6.74 22.55 -24.66
CA ASP A 211 -7.71 23.66 -24.59
C ASP A 211 -8.74 23.62 -25.74
N ASP A 212 -9.92 23.08 -25.42
CA ASP A 212 -11.19 23.51 -26.02
C ASP A 212 -12.36 22.97 -25.16
N GLY A 213 -13.03 23.88 -24.44
CA GLY A 213 -14.42 23.75 -23.99
C GLY A 213 -15.14 25.04 -24.40
N PRO A 214 -16.43 25.00 -24.81
CA PRO A 214 -17.53 25.04 -23.84
C PRO A 214 -18.81 24.30 -24.38
N GLU A 215 -20.07 24.42 -23.93
CA GLU A 215 -20.76 24.98 -22.75
C GLU A 215 -22.14 24.27 -22.58
N GLU A 216 -22.85 24.53 -21.46
CA GLU A 216 -24.33 24.37 -21.28
C GLU A 216 -25.00 22.97 -21.46
N ASP A 217 -26.19 22.66 -20.93
CA ASP A 217 -26.92 23.00 -19.68
C ASP A 217 -28.06 21.94 -19.53
N GLU A 218 -29.04 22.16 -18.64
CA GLU A 218 -30.27 21.40 -18.36
C GLU A 218 -30.11 20.15 -17.44
N GLY A 219 -30.70 20.13 -16.24
CA GLY A 219 -31.46 21.19 -15.58
C GLY A 219 -31.68 20.92 -14.09
N ILE A 220 -31.70 22.00 -13.31
CA ILE A 220 -32.00 22.02 -11.87
C ILE A 220 -33.51 21.84 -11.67
N ILE A 221 -33.92 20.96 -10.75
CA ILE A 221 -35.22 21.07 -10.09
C ILE A 221 -34.95 21.62 -8.69
N ALA A 222 -35.64 22.71 -8.38
CA ALA A 222 -35.37 23.57 -7.23
C ALA A 222 -35.69 22.89 -5.89
N GLU A 223 -35.00 23.38 -4.86
CA GLU A 223 -35.44 23.26 -3.47
C GLU A 223 -36.72 24.08 -3.29
N ASP A 224 -37.70 23.52 -2.56
CA ASP A 224 -38.93 24.20 -2.15
C ASP A 224 -38.81 24.43 -0.63
N ASP A 225 -37.97 25.41 -0.27
CA ASP A 225 -37.84 25.97 1.08
C ASP A 225 -38.63 27.30 1.08
N GLU A 226 -39.89 27.28 1.53
CA GLU A 226 -40.59 28.50 1.93
C GLU A 226 -41.27 28.33 3.30
N ASP A 227 -40.91 29.30 4.15
CA ASP A 227 -41.56 29.81 5.36
C ASP A 227 -41.45 29.11 6.73
N ASP A 228 -40.56 29.74 7.50
CA ASP A 228 -40.43 29.80 8.95
C ASP A 228 -41.62 30.57 9.59
N ALA A 229 -41.80 30.38 10.90
CA ALA A 229 -42.69 31.14 11.80
C ALA A 229 -44.22 31.18 11.52
N ASP A 230 -44.98 30.52 12.40
CA ASP A 230 -45.90 31.33 13.23
C ASP A 230 -45.91 30.84 14.70
N GLU A 231 -46.10 31.76 15.62
CA GLU A 231 -45.93 31.60 17.08
C GLU A 231 -47.27 31.82 17.80
N GLU A 232 -47.98 30.74 18.17
CA GLU A 232 -49.12 30.85 19.09
C GLU A 232 -48.98 29.95 20.32
N ASN A 233 -48.90 30.58 21.49
CA ASN A 233 -49.18 29.95 22.78
C ASN A 233 -50.70 29.78 22.91
N ALA A 234 -51.12 28.59 23.35
CA ALA A 234 -52.42 28.40 24.00
C ALA A 234 -52.30 27.35 25.11
N ASP A 235 -52.15 27.86 26.32
CA ASP A 235 -52.95 27.55 27.51
C ASP A 235 -53.11 26.08 27.98
N ASP A 236 -52.36 25.81 29.04
CA ASP A 236 -52.85 25.32 30.34
C ASP A 236 -54.05 24.34 30.35
N VAL A 237 -53.74 23.05 30.56
CA VAL A 237 -54.68 22.09 31.13
C VAL A 237 -53.96 21.32 32.25
N CYS A 238 -54.08 21.83 33.47
CA CYS A 238 -53.84 21.04 34.67
C CYS A 238 -54.81 19.84 34.69
N VAL A 239 -54.29 18.65 34.99
CA VAL A 239 -55.10 17.48 35.34
C VAL A 239 -54.66 17.03 36.73
N ASP A 240 -55.01 17.85 37.72
CA ASP A 240 -55.05 17.42 39.11
C ASP A 240 -56.35 16.64 39.33
N ASP A 241 -56.24 15.32 39.47
CA ASP A 241 -57.25 14.48 40.14
C ASP A 241 -56.59 13.14 40.52
N PHE A 242 -56.01 13.09 41.72
CA PHE A 242 -55.67 11.84 42.40
C PHE A 242 -55.83 11.99 43.92
N ASP A 243 -57.08 12.06 44.35
CA ASP A 243 -57.48 11.85 45.74
C ASP A 243 -58.37 10.58 45.81
N GLU A 244 -57.83 9.55 46.50
CA GLU A 244 -58.46 8.57 47.43
C GLU A 244 -57.87 7.14 47.35
#